data_AF-A0A353U196-F1
#
_entry.id   AF-A0A353U196-F1
#
_cell.length_a   1.000
_cell.length_b   1.000
_cell.length_c   1.000
_cell.angle_alpha   90.00
_cell.angle_beta   90.00
_cell.angle_gamma   90.00
#
_symmetry.space_group_name_H-M   'P 1'
#
loop_
_entity.id
_entity.type
_entity.pdbx_description
1 polymer ?
#
loop_
_entity_poly.entity_id
_entity_poly.type
_entity_poly.pdbx_seq_one_letter_code
_entity_poly.pdbx_strand_id
1 'polypeptide(L)' 'LLKEDVKQKEEKLEIFIPNGPRLGDKVIEAHGVSKAFGDRLLFEGLDFTLPPNGIVGVIGPNGAGKT' A
#
# COMPACT_ATOMS: atom_id res chain seq x y z
N LEU A 1 -14.44 20.67 -29.42
CA LEU A 1 -15.74 20.18 -28.88
C LEU A 1 -15.57 18.83 -28.18
N LEU A 2 -15.74 17.65 -28.81
CA LEU A 2 -15.67 16.36 -28.09
C LEU A 2 -14.31 16.05 -27.38
N LYS A 3 -13.18 16.50 -27.93
CA LYS A 3 -11.84 16.26 -27.33
C LYS A 3 -11.53 17.18 -26.15
N GLU A 4 -12.13 18.37 -26.09
CA GLU A 4 -11.93 19.32 -25.00
C GLU A 4 -12.71 18.89 -23.75
N ASP A 5 -13.92 18.36 -23.95
CA ASP A 5 -14.77 17.85 -22.85
C ASP A 5 -14.16 16.63 -22.14
N VAL A 6 -13.46 15.75 -22.87
CA VAL A 6 -12.77 14.59 -22.27
C VAL A 6 -11.58 15.05 -21.43
N LYS A 7 -10.78 15.98 -21.95
CA LYS A 7 -9.58 16.49 -21.25
C LYS A 7 -9.95 17.25 -19.97
N GLN A 8 -11.01 18.06 -20.00
CA GLN A 8 -11.54 18.73 -18.80
C GLN A 8 -12.12 17.75 -17.77
N LYS A 9 -12.67 16.61 -18.20
CA LYS A 9 -13.13 15.55 -17.29
C LYS A 9 -11.96 14.82 -16.63
N GLU A 10 -10.88 14.58 -17.36
CA GLU A 10 -9.65 13.96 -16.85
C GLU A 10 -8.95 14.85 -15.81
N GLU A 11 -8.83 16.16 -16.06
CA GLU A 11 -8.25 17.12 -15.11
C GLU A 11 -9.05 17.21 -13.80
N LYS A 12 -10.37 16.99 -13.84
CA LYS A 12 -11.22 16.96 -12.63
C LYS A 12 -11.10 15.68 -11.80
N LEU A 13 -10.43 14.65 -12.31
CA LEU A 13 -10.30 13.35 -11.63
C LEU A 13 -8.99 13.18 -10.85
N GLU A 14 -8.14 14.22 -10.79
CA GLU A 14 -6.92 14.16 -9.99
C GLU A 14 -7.25 14.16 -8.49
N ILE A 15 -6.86 13.07 -7.82
CA ILE A 15 -6.93 12.97 -6.37
C ILE A 15 -5.76 13.77 -5.79
N PHE A 16 -6.06 14.92 -5.20
CA PHE A 16 -5.08 15.69 -4.45
C PHE A 16 -4.80 15.01 -3.10
N ILE A 17 -3.56 14.53 -2.91
CA ILE A 17 -3.08 13.99 -1.63
C ILE A 17 -2.09 15.00 -1.04
N PRO A 18 -2.42 15.68 0.08
CA PRO A 18 -1.49 16.59 0.74
C PRO A 18 -0.32 15.81 1.36
N ASN A 19 0.85 16.45 1.41
CA ASN A 19 2.01 15.87 2.08
C ASN A 19 1.73 15.70 3.58
N GLY A 20 1.99 14.51 4.10
CA GLY A 20 1.95 14.24 5.53
C GLY A 20 3.11 14.89 6.30
N PRO A 21 3.09 14.81 7.64
CA PRO A 21 4.22 15.24 8.46
C PRO A 21 5.50 14.47 8.10
N ARG A 22 6.67 15.04 8.44
CA ARG A 22 7.96 14.38 8.17
C ARG A 22 8.02 13.02 8.88
N LEU A 23 8.32 11.99 8.08
CA LEU A 23 8.55 10.64 8.57
C LEU A 23 9.98 10.53 9.10
N GLY A 24 10.17 9.96 10.29
CA GLY A 24 11.50 9.70 10.84
C GLY A 24 12.21 8.55 10.12
N ASP A 25 13.45 8.27 10.51
CA ASP A 25 14.32 7.29 9.83
C ASP A 25 13.84 5.83 9.96
N LYS A 26 13.01 5.54 10.97
CA LYS A 26 12.40 4.23 11.18
C LYS A 26 10.90 4.32 10.89
N VAL A 27 10.45 3.70 9.80
CA VAL A 27 9.04 3.72 9.39
C VAL A 27 8.29 2.50 9.91
N ILE A 28 8.71 1.30 9.51
CA ILE A 28 8.19 0.03 10.01
C ILE A 28 9.37 -0.92 10.22
N GLU A 29 9.38 -1.60 11.34
CA GLU A 29 10.24 -2.76 11.58
C GLU A 29 9.36 -3.88 12.12
N ALA A 30 9.37 -5.02 11.43
CA ALA A 30 8.60 -6.19 11.75
C ALA A 30 9.57 -7.34 12.04
N HIS A 31 9.31 -8.04 13.15
CA HIS A 31 10.11 -9.17 13.58
C HIS A 31 9.23 -10.39 13.80
N GLY A 32 9.58 -11.51 13.16
CA GLY A 32 8.94 -12.80 13.35
C GLY A 32 7.42 -12.80 13.14
N VAL A 33 6.91 -11.94 12.25
CA VAL A 33 5.47 -11.72 12.11
C VAL A 33 4.82 -12.92 11.44
N SER A 34 3.77 -13.44 12.07
CA SER A 34 3.02 -14.62 11.60
C SER A 34 1.53 -14.30 11.53
N LYS A 35 0.84 -14.82 10.52
CA LYS A 35 -0.61 -14.65 10.35
C LYS A 35 -1.24 -15.90 9.76
N ALA A 36 -2.38 -16.26 10.32
CA ALA A 36 -3.27 -17.29 9.79
C ALA A 36 -4.73 -16.80 9.79
N PHE A 37 -5.55 -17.42 8.94
CA PHE A 37 -7.01 -17.37 8.99
C PHE A 37 -7.53 -18.79 9.26
N GLY A 38 -7.92 -19.07 10.50
CA GLY A 38 -8.20 -20.44 10.94
C GLY A 38 -6.97 -21.32 10.72
N ASP A 39 -7.17 -22.44 10.03
CA ASP A 39 -6.10 -23.41 9.71
C ASP A 39 -5.22 -22.97 8.52
N ARG A 40 -5.55 -21.86 7.84
CA ARG A 40 -4.80 -21.37 6.69
C ARG A 40 -3.69 -20.41 7.15
N LEU A 41 -2.47 -20.91 7.20
CA LEU A 41 -1.27 -20.08 7.37
C LEU A 41 -1.05 -19.20 6.14
N LEU A 42 -0.82 -17.90 6.35
CA LEU A 42 -0.50 -16.95 5.28
C LEU A 42 0.99 -16.70 5.18
N PHE A 43 1.62 -16.42 6.32
CA PHE A 43 3.05 -16.22 6.46
C PHE A 43 3.44 -16.52 7.92
N GLU A 44 4.68 -16.93 8.11
CA GLU A 44 5.25 -17.28 9.41
C GLU A 44 6.68 -16.77 9.48
N GLY A 45 7.04 -16.14 10.60
CA GLY A 45 8.42 -15.69 10.84
C GLY A 45 8.87 -14.59 9.88
N LEU A 46 7.96 -13.72 9.44
CA LEU A 46 8.32 -12.63 8.51
C LEU A 46 9.05 -11.51 9.25
N ASP A 47 10.32 -11.32 8.88
CA ASP A 47 11.13 -10.16 9.25
C ASP A 47 11.19 -9.18 8.07
N PHE A 48 10.81 -7.92 8.29
CA PHE A 48 11.00 -6.88 7.27
C PHE A 48 11.14 -5.47 7.86
N THR A 49 11.80 -4.59 7.11
CA THR A 49 11.92 -3.17 7.46
C THR A 49 11.45 -2.33 6.28
N LEU A 50 10.60 -1.33 6.56
CA LEU A 50 10.23 -0.31 5.60
C LEU A 50 11.09 0.93 5.85
N PRO A 51 11.97 1.31 4.91
CA PRO A 51 12.73 2.56 5.03
C PRO A 51 11.86 3.79 4.71
N PRO A 52 12.32 5.00 5.09
CA PRO A 52 11.70 6.26 4.66
C PRO A 52 11.54 6.32 3.14
N ASN A 53 10.39 6.81 2.68
CA ASN A 53 10.00 6.86 1.27
C ASN A 53 9.88 5.49 0.56
N GLY A 54 10.01 4.37 1.29
CA GLY A 54 9.77 3.06 0.75
C GLY A 54 8.29 2.85 0.42
N ILE A 55 8.00 2.20 -0.71
CA ILE A 55 6.65 1.85 -1.12
C ILE A 55 6.46 0.35 -0.88
N VAL A 56 5.43 -0.03 -0.10
CA VAL A 56 5.03 -1.42 0.07
C VAL A 56 3.78 -1.68 -0.76
N GLY A 57 3.89 -2.61 -1.72
CA GLY A 57 2.76 -3.13 -2.46
C GLY A 57 2.37 -4.51 -1.93
N VAL A 58 1.11 -4.67 -1.51
CA VAL A 58 0.58 -5.98 -1.12
C VAL A 58 -0.12 -6.61 -2.34
N ILE A 59 0.48 -7.66 -2.91
CA ILE A 59 0.03 -8.33 -4.15
C ILE A 59 -0.25 -9.82 -3.92
N GLY A 60 -1.19 -10.39 -4.68
CA GLY A 60 -1.60 -11.80 -4.56
C GLY A 60 -3.07 -12.06 -4.93
N PRO A 61 -3.50 -13.32 -5.08
CA PRO A 61 -4.87 -13.69 -5.43
C PRO A 61 -5.89 -13.31 -4.35
N ASN A 62 -7.18 -13.33 -4.69
CA ASN A 62 -8.25 -13.08 -3.71
C ASN A 62 -8.18 -14.11 -2.57
N GLY A 63 -8.34 -13.65 -1.33
CA GLY A 63 -8.19 -14.50 -0.14
C GLY A 63 -6.76 -14.85 0.25
N ALA A 64 -5.73 -14.23 -0.34
CA ALA A 64 -4.32 -14.36 0.12
C ALA A 64 -4.02 -13.61 1.44
N GLY A 65 -5.03 -12.97 2.03
CA GLY A 65 -4.88 -12.18 3.25
C GLY A 65 -4.20 -10.83 3.05
N LYS A 66 -4.47 -10.20 1.91
CA LYS A 66 -4.12 -8.80 1.63
C LYS A 66 -5.05 -7.80 2.34
N THR A 67 -6.15 -8.29 2.90
CA THR A 67 -7.19 -7.57 3.66
C THR A 67 -7.23 -8.18 5.04
#